data_AF-A0A3B8MS50-F1
#
_entry.id   AF-A0A3B8MS50-F1
#
_cell.length_a   1.000
_cell.length_b   1.000
_cell.length_c   1.000
_cell.angle_alpha   90.00
_cell.angle_beta   90.00
_cell.angle_gamma   90.00
#
_symmetry.space_group_name_H-M   'P 1'
#
loop_
_entity.id
_entity.type
_entity.pdbx_description
1 polymer ?
#
loop_
_entity_poly.entity_id
_entity_poly.type
_entity_poly.pdbx_seq_one_letter_code
_entity_poly.pdbx_strand_id
1 'polypeptide(L)'
;MSDPVIERDARSGWYVLHYAIEETKATQIEGGLGVTPTADGSYRWVGRVHLSSENLAGSGRGVRFQWDRPEPSSSDLVMGYVEPWLFGWPVDGQVGIRFEQRAGYVESGGLIGAVYRPTMDVAV
;
A
#
# COMPACT_ATOMS: atom_id res chain seq x y z
N MET A 1 13.46 17.63 -10.10
CA MET A 1 12.25 17.92 -10.89
C MET A 1 12.54 19.12 -11.77
N SER A 2 12.51 18.95 -13.09
CA SER A 2 12.69 20.04 -14.07
C SER A 2 11.35 20.72 -14.33
N ASP A 3 11.40 22.01 -14.64
CA ASP A 3 10.19 22.77 -14.98
C ASP A 3 9.54 22.20 -16.25
N PRO A 4 8.20 22.14 -16.30
CA PRO A 4 7.51 21.72 -17.51
C PRO A 4 7.80 22.68 -18.66
N VAL A 5 8.11 22.13 -19.82
CA VAL A 5 8.45 22.92 -21.01
C VAL A 5 7.32 22.79 -22.02
N ILE A 6 6.81 23.93 -22.50
CA ILE A 6 5.85 23.96 -23.61
C ILE A 6 6.64 24.31 -24.87
N GLU A 7 6.67 23.38 -25.81
CA GLU A 7 7.27 23.58 -27.13
C GLU A 7 6.18 23.78 -28.18
N ARG A 8 6.34 24.78 -29.04
CA ARG A 8 5.44 24.98 -30.19
C ARG A 8 6.06 24.35 -31.42
N ASP A 9 5.40 23.35 -31.99
CA ASP A 9 5.80 22.75 -33.26
C ASP A 9 5.60 23.77 -34.39
N ALA A 10 6.70 24.22 -34.98
CA ALA A 10 6.72 25.27 -36.00
C ALA A 10 6.09 24.86 -37.34
N ARG A 11 5.90 23.56 -37.61
CA ARG A 11 5.29 23.06 -38.86
C ARG A 11 3.81 22.78 -38.71
N SER A 12 3.41 22.23 -37.58
CA SER A 12 2.03 21.78 -37.35
C SER A 12 1.19 22.80 -36.59
N GLY A 13 1.84 23.74 -35.86
CA GLY A 13 1.18 24.76 -35.04
C GLY A 13 0.70 24.25 -33.67
N TRP A 14 0.93 22.98 -33.35
CA TRP A 14 0.57 22.36 -32.08
C TRP A 14 1.52 22.77 -30.96
N TYR A 15 1.02 22.73 -29.72
CA TYR A 15 1.83 22.89 -28.52
C TYR A 15 2.02 21.52 -27.87
N VAL A 16 3.26 21.18 -27.54
CA VAL A 16 3.64 19.96 -26.84
C VAL A 16 4.06 20.33 -25.43
N LEU A 17 3.40 19.76 -24.44
CA LEU A 17 3.77 19.90 -23.03
C LEU A 17 4.69 18.75 -22.63
N HIS A 18 5.93 19.08 -22.29
CA HIS A 18 6.90 18.14 -21.77
C HIS A 18 6.89 18.20 -20.24
N TYR A 19 6.51 17.09 -19.61
CA TYR A 19 6.54 16.94 -18.16
C TYR A 19 7.53 15.84 -17.78
N ALA A 20 8.64 16.22 -17.16
CA ALA A 20 9.66 15.29 -16.71
C ALA A 20 9.39 14.89 -15.25
N ILE A 21 9.13 13.60 -15.03
CA ILE A 21 8.87 13.03 -13.70
C ILE A 21 10.06 12.18 -13.29
N GLU A 22 10.49 12.32 -12.04
CA GLU A 22 11.40 11.38 -11.41
C GLU A 22 10.59 10.46 -10.50
N GLU A 23 10.54 9.18 -10.85
CA GLU A 23 9.80 8.20 -10.06
C GLU A 23 10.52 7.92 -8.73
N THR A 24 9.75 8.00 -7.64
CA THR A 24 10.22 7.62 -6.31
C THR A 24 9.79 6.20 -5.97
N LYS A 25 10.50 5.58 -5.01
CA LYS A 25 10.15 4.23 -4.53
C LYS A 25 8.78 4.27 -3.86
N ALA A 26 7.80 3.66 -4.52
CA ALA A 26 6.44 3.55 -3.99
C ALA A 26 6.22 2.30 -3.11
N THR A 27 7.20 1.39 -3.04
CA THR A 27 7.12 0.14 -2.28
C THR A 27 8.15 0.11 -1.16
N GLN A 28 7.70 -0.23 0.04
CA GLN A 28 8.53 -0.43 1.23
C GLN A 28 8.31 -1.85 1.77
N ILE A 29 9.42 -2.52 2.07
CA ILE A 29 9.44 -3.84 2.71
C ILE A 29 10.41 -3.75 3.88
N GLU A 30 9.93 -4.09 5.07
CA GLU A 30 10.73 -4.11 6.28
C GLU A 30 10.30 -5.25 7.19
N GLY A 31 11.22 -5.72 8.03
CA GLY A 31 10.91 -6.83 8.91
C GLY A 31 12.14 -7.44 9.57
N GLY A 32 11.87 -8.40 10.43
CA GLY A 32 12.87 -9.18 11.13
C GLY A 32 12.25 -10.46 11.67
N LEU A 33 12.98 -11.56 11.58
CA LEU A 33 12.58 -12.86 12.11
C LEU A 33 13.53 -13.28 13.22
N GLY A 34 12.98 -13.95 14.22
CA GLY A 34 13.73 -14.52 15.32
C GLY A 34 13.11 -15.82 15.78
N VAL A 35 13.83 -16.49 16.67
CA VAL A 35 13.36 -17.68 17.37
C VAL A 35 13.48 -17.43 18.87
N THR A 36 12.51 -17.93 19.63
CA THR A 36 12.57 -17.91 21.08
C THR A 36 12.38 -19.33 21.62
N PRO A 37 13.19 -19.76 22.61
CA PRO A 37 13.01 -21.04 23.26
C PRO A 37 11.73 -21.03 24.12
N THR A 38 11.05 -22.17 24.18
CA THR A 38 9.90 -22.39 25.06
C THR A 38 10.24 -23.33 26.21
N ALA A 39 9.36 -23.39 27.22
CA ALA A 39 9.59 -24.17 28.44
C ALA A 39 9.75 -25.69 28.20
N ASP A 40 9.22 -26.19 27.08
CA ASP A 40 9.36 -27.58 26.62
C ASP A 40 10.69 -27.84 25.86
N GLY A 41 11.58 -26.84 25.76
CA GLY A 41 12.84 -26.92 25.03
C GLY A 41 12.71 -26.78 23.52
N SER A 42 11.49 -26.56 22.99
CA SER A 42 11.30 -26.29 21.57
C SER A 42 11.59 -24.82 21.23
N TYR A 43 11.77 -24.52 19.94
CA TYR A 43 11.95 -23.16 19.45
C TYR A 43 10.72 -22.73 18.66
N ARG A 44 10.25 -21.52 18.91
CA ARG A 44 9.13 -20.93 18.17
C ARG A 44 9.54 -19.63 17.49
N TRP A 45 8.99 -19.42 16.30
CA TRP A 45 9.25 -18.23 15.50
C TRP A 45 8.51 -17.02 16.06
N VAL A 46 9.20 -15.89 16.07
CA VAL A 46 8.68 -14.56 16.37
C VAL A 46 9.23 -13.58 15.33
N GLY A 47 8.62 -12.42 15.18
CA GLY A 47 9.12 -11.42 14.26
C GLY A 47 8.05 -10.50 13.71
N ARG A 48 8.44 -9.72 12.70
CA ARG A 48 7.51 -8.89 11.92
C ARG A 48 7.88 -8.88 10.45
N VAL A 49 6.86 -8.76 9.60
CA VAL A 49 7.01 -8.52 8.16
C VAL A 49 5.98 -7.49 7.75
N HIS A 50 6.46 -6.36 7.26
CA HIS A 50 5.66 -5.22 6.85
C HIS A 50 5.98 -4.95 5.38
N LEU A 51 4.94 -4.93 4.56
CA LEU A 51 5.02 -4.59 3.14
C LEU A 51 3.92 -3.58 2.85
N SER A 52 4.29 -2.49 2.20
CA SER A 52 3.33 -1.51 1.71
C SER A 52 3.74 -1.01 0.33
N SER A 53 2.75 -0.74 -0.50
CA SER A 53 2.95 -0.04 -1.77
C SER A 53 1.76 0.85 -2.05
N GLU A 54 2.01 2.12 -2.39
CA GLU A 54 0.97 3.07 -2.80
C GLU A 54 0.82 3.14 -4.33
N ASN A 55 1.73 2.53 -5.07
CA ASN A 55 1.72 2.44 -6.52
C ASN A 55 2.27 1.08 -6.96
N LEU A 56 1.52 0.01 -6.68
CA LEU A 56 1.92 -1.36 -6.95
C LEU A 56 2.18 -1.53 -8.45
N ALA A 57 3.44 -1.78 -8.80
CA ALA A 57 3.89 -2.01 -10.17
C ALA A 57 3.46 -0.91 -11.17
N GLY A 58 3.38 0.35 -10.73
CA GLY A 58 3.06 1.49 -11.61
C GLY A 58 1.57 1.65 -11.95
N SER A 59 0.68 0.88 -11.32
CA SER A 59 -0.76 0.88 -11.60
C SER A 59 -1.61 1.86 -10.78
N GLY A 60 -1.00 2.55 -9.81
CA GLY A 60 -1.68 3.35 -8.79
C GLY A 60 -2.39 2.52 -7.71
N ARG A 61 -2.39 1.19 -7.82
CA ARG A 61 -3.03 0.28 -6.84
C ARG A 61 -2.28 0.28 -5.52
N GLY A 62 -3.01 0.32 -4.42
CA GLY A 62 -2.45 0.26 -3.07
C GLY A 62 -2.48 -1.15 -2.49
N VAL A 63 -1.40 -1.59 -1.84
CA VAL A 63 -1.37 -2.81 -1.03
C VAL A 63 -0.75 -2.55 0.33
N ARG A 64 -1.28 -3.23 1.35
CA ARG A 64 -0.69 -3.29 2.69
C ARG A 64 -0.73 -4.73 3.18
N PHE A 65 0.40 -5.21 3.66
CA PHE A 65 0.53 -6.46 4.39
C PHE A 65 1.33 -6.18 5.65
N GLN A 66 0.80 -6.56 6.79
CA GLN A 66 1.46 -6.41 8.07
C GLN A 66 1.26 -7.68 8.86
N TRP A 67 2.36 -8.31 9.24
CA TRP A 67 2.36 -9.43 10.16
C TRP A 67 3.28 -9.10 11.32
N ASP A 68 2.78 -9.18 12.54
CA ASP A 68 3.54 -9.00 13.76
C ASP A 68 3.28 -10.19 14.68
N ARG A 69 4.35 -10.87 15.11
CA ARG A 69 4.31 -11.98 16.05
C ARG A 69 5.35 -11.72 17.15
N PRO A 70 5.06 -10.85 18.12
CA PRO A 70 6.04 -10.47 19.15
C PRO A 70 6.34 -11.63 20.10
N GLU A 71 5.36 -12.50 20.35
CA GLU A 71 5.51 -13.70 21.17
C GLU A 71 4.89 -14.92 20.47
N PRO A 72 5.28 -16.15 20.83
CA PRO A 72 4.72 -17.32 20.16
C PRO A 72 3.21 -17.51 20.32
N SER A 73 2.61 -16.93 21.35
CA SER A 73 1.19 -16.97 21.70
C SER A 73 0.37 -15.82 21.09
N SER A 74 1.01 -14.82 20.49
CA SER A 74 0.36 -13.63 19.94
C SER A 74 0.70 -13.44 18.47
N SER A 75 -0.27 -13.11 17.63
CA SER A 75 -0.02 -12.80 16.22
C SER A 75 -1.05 -11.81 15.72
N ASP A 76 -0.59 -10.78 15.03
CA ASP A 76 -1.41 -9.82 14.32
C ASP A 76 -1.14 -9.94 12.83
N LEU A 77 -2.20 -9.98 12.04
CA LEU A 77 -2.15 -9.99 10.60
C LEU A 77 -3.13 -8.94 10.08
N VAL A 78 -2.65 -8.03 9.24
CA VAL A 78 -3.48 -7.06 8.52
C VAL A 78 -3.13 -7.15 7.05
N MET A 79 -4.16 -7.25 6.22
CA MET A 79 -4.02 -7.19 4.77
C MET A 79 -5.02 -6.19 4.22
N GLY A 80 -4.59 -5.37 3.28
CA GLY A 80 -5.40 -4.32 2.66
C GLY A 80 -5.06 -4.15 1.20
N TYR A 81 -6.08 -3.83 0.41
CA TYR A 81 -5.98 -3.58 -1.01
C TYR A 81 -6.85 -2.38 -1.39
N VAL A 82 -6.28 -1.49 -2.21
CA VAL A 82 -6.95 -0.30 -2.73
C VAL A 82 -6.94 -0.36 -4.25
N GLU A 83 -8.14 -0.37 -4.84
CA GLU A 83 -8.35 -0.20 -6.27
C GLU A 83 -8.68 1.27 -6.55
N PRO A 84 -7.78 2.04 -7.17
CA PRO A 84 -8.10 3.38 -7.60
C PRO A 84 -9.05 3.33 -8.79
N TRP A 85 -9.84 4.39 -8.96
CA TRP A 85 -10.73 4.52 -10.12
C TRP A 85 -11.70 3.35 -10.31
N LEU A 86 -12.42 2.95 -9.27
CA LEU A 86 -13.43 1.90 -9.34
C LEU A 86 -14.38 2.15 -10.50
N PHE A 87 -14.44 1.19 -11.42
CA PHE A 87 -15.26 1.25 -12.64
C PHE A 87 -14.96 2.49 -13.53
N GLY A 88 -13.78 3.10 -13.40
CA GLY A 88 -13.37 4.31 -14.11
C GLY A 88 -13.87 5.63 -13.49
N TRP A 89 -14.48 5.58 -12.31
CA TRP A 89 -15.01 6.75 -11.63
C TRP A 89 -13.98 7.31 -10.65
N PRO A 90 -14.03 8.60 -10.26
CA PRO A 90 -13.16 9.18 -9.23
C PRO A 90 -13.50 8.67 -7.81
N VAL A 91 -13.55 7.35 -7.64
CA VAL A 91 -13.87 6.62 -6.42
C VAL A 91 -12.83 5.52 -6.25
N ASP A 92 -12.15 5.48 -5.10
CA ASP A 92 -11.25 4.41 -4.74
C ASP A 92 -11.99 3.35 -3.94
N GLY A 93 -11.82 2.09 -4.33
CA GLY A 93 -12.33 0.93 -3.60
C GLY A 93 -11.31 0.44 -2.60
N GLN A 94 -11.77 0.04 -1.42
CA GLN A 94 -10.93 -0.48 -0.37
C GLN A 94 -11.50 -1.79 0.15
N VAL A 95 -10.64 -2.78 0.28
CA VAL A 95 -10.95 -4.02 1.00
C VAL A 95 -9.80 -4.35 1.92
N GLY A 96 -10.11 -4.88 3.10
CA GLY A 96 -9.09 -5.27 4.05
C GLY A 96 -9.60 -6.27 5.06
N ILE A 97 -8.67 -7.01 5.66
CA ILE A 97 -8.93 -7.96 6.72
C ILE A 97 -7.89 -7.80 7.82
N ARG A 98 -8.33 -8.05 9.05
CA ARG A 98 -7.50 -8.06 10.25
C ARG A 98 -7.76 -9.36 11.00
N PHE A 99 -6.69 -9.98 11.47
CA PHE A 99 -6.73 -11.07 12.43
C PHE A 99 -5.81 -10.72 13.59
N GLU A 100 -6.32 -10.90 14.80
CA GLU A 100 -5.58 -10.70 16.04
C GLU A 100 -5.73 -11.95 16.89
N GLN A 101 -4.60 -12.56 17.22
CA GLN A 101 -4.52 -13.71 18.09
C GLN A 101 -3.80 -13.31 19.36
N ARG A 102 -4.36 -13.70 20.50
CA ARG A 102 -3.76 -13.58 21.83
C ARG A 102 -3.90 -14.90 22.58
N ALA A 103 -3.29 -14.96 23.76
CA ALA A 103 -3.53 -16.05 24.70
C ALA A 103 -5.00 -16.02 25.15
N GLY A 104 -5.80 -16.95 24.65
CA GLY A 104 -7.18 -17.16 25.07
C GLY A 104 -8.27 -16.58 24.15
N TYR A 105 -7.91 -15.80 23.14
CA TYR A 105 -8.89 -15.35 22.14
C TYR A 105 -8.29 -15.13 20.74
N VAL A 106 -9.19 -15.15 19.76
CA VAL A 106 -8.92 -14.77 18.37
C VAL A 106 -10.02 -13.79 17.95
N GLU A 107 -9.61 -12.65 17.42
CA GLU A 107 -10.49 -11.66 16.82
C GLU A 107 -10.19 -11.56 15.32
N SER A 108 -11.25 -11.37 14.54
CA SER A 108 -11.13 -11.14 13.11
C SER A 108 -12.11 -10.06 12.68
N GLY A 109 -11.69 -9.23 11.74
CA GLY A 109 -12.49 -8.14 11.20
C GLY A 109 -12.22 -7.94 9.72
N GLY A 110 -13.20 -7.37 9.04
CA GLY A 110 -13.10 -6.97 7.65
C GLY A 110 -13.45 -5.50 7.48
N LEU A 111 -12.86 -4.87 6.47
CA LEU A 111 -13.21 -3.54 6.01
C LEU A 111 -13.53 -3.62 4.52
N ILE A 112 -14.64 -3.01 4.14
CA ILE A 112 -14.97 -2.71 2.74
C ILE A 112 -15.35 -1.24 2.72
N GLY A 113 -14.79 -0.48 1.80
CA GLY A 113 -15.00 0.96 1.71
C GLY A 113 -14.91 1.47 0.29
N ALA A 114 -15.48 2.66 0.09
CA ALA A 114 -15.35 3.43 -1.14
C ALA A 114 -15.05 4.88 -0.75
N VAL A 115 -14.08 5.52 -1.40
CA VAL A 115 -13.68 6.90 -1.12
C VAL A 115 -13.72 7.71 -2.41
N TYR A 116 -14.60 8.69 -2.46
CA TYR A 116 -14.66 9.63 -3.58
C TYR A 116 -13.50 10.62 -3.52
N ARG A 117 -12.69 10.68 -4.58
CA ARG A 117 -11.56 11.61 -4.75
C ARG A 117 -11.76 12.42 -6.05
N PRO A 118 -12.49 13.54 -6.00
CA PRO A 118 -12.62 14.39 -7.17
C PRO A 118 -11.25 14.97 -7.51
N THR A 119 -10.89 14.93 -8.80
CA THR A 119 -9.80 15.73 -9.31
C THR A 119 -10.17 17.19 -9.07
N MET A 120 -9.39 17.91 -8.27
CA MET A 120 -9.55 19.37 -8.22
C MET A 120 -9.13 19.87 -9.60
N ASP A 121 -10.10 20.32 -10.40
CA ASP A 121 -9.81 21.15 -11.55
C ASP A 121 -9.06 22.37 -11.01
N VAL A 122 -7.74 22.39 -11.21
CA VAL A 122 -6.98 23.61 -11.08
C VAL A 122 -7.44 24.47 -12.25
N ALA A 123 -8.34 25.40 -11.97
CA ALA A 123 -8.66 26.48 -12.89
C ALA A 123 -7.36 27.25 -13.14
N VAL A 124 -6.77 27.04 -14.32
CA VAL A 124 -5.67 27.83 -14.87
C VAL A 124 -6.27 28.94 -15.73
#